data_AF-A0A2U1KZL1-F1
#
_entry.id   AF-A0A2U1KZL1-F1
#
_cell.length_a   1.000
_cell.length_b   1.000
_cell.length_c   1.000
_cell.angle_alpha   90.00
_cell.angle_beta   90.00
_cell.angle_gamma   90.00
#
_symmetry.space_group_name_H-M   'P 1'
#
loop_
_entity.id
_entity.type
_entity.pdbx_description
1 polymer ?
#
loop_
_entity_poly.entity_id
_entity_poly.type
_entity_poly.pdbx_seq_one_letter_code
_entity_poly.pdbx_strand_id
1 'polypeptide(L)'
;MDSLARLLELAYSAGSVSAIDIMRLGFQREIQEERSWFSFLYGWCVHVADRVAYLDAIIQELELCSNDVSIAQLVVELRDDDGLVFIDSIMYFKTIRDFEAEKLANMQLFLQASRAHLERRMQFLARFNAM
;
A
#
# COMPACT_ATOMS: atom_id res chain seq x y z
N MET A 1 28.47 23.35 0.75
CA MET A 1 27.57 24.52 0.77
C MET A 1 26.14 24.14 1.16
N ASP A 2 25.60 23.03 0.64
CA ASP A 2 24.22 22.58 0.91
C ASP A 2 23.83 22.43 2.39
N SER A 3 24.72 21.92 3.24
CA SER A 3 24.41 21.71 4.66
C SER A 3 24.22 23.03 5.42
N LEU A 4 25.06 24.04 5.15
CA LEU A 4 24.93 25.37 5.74
C LEU A 4 23.68 26.08 5.23
N ALA A 5 23.37 25.96 3.94
CA ALA A 5 22.17 26.52 3.34
C ALA A 5 20.89 25.93 3.96
N ARG A 6 20.83 24.60 4.14
CA ARG A 6 19.71 23.92 4.84
C ARG A 6 19.57 24.36 6.30
N LEU A 7 20.69 24.52 7.01
CA LEU A 7 20.66 25.00 8.39
C LEU A 7 20.15 26.44 8.49
N LEU A 8 20.56 27.32 7.57
CA LEU A 8 20.07 28.69 7.50
C LEU A 8 18.59 28.75 7.12
N GLU A 9 18.14 27.92 6.18
CA GLU A 9 16.73 27.80 5.80
C GLU A 9 15.88 27.33 6.99
N LEU A 10 16.35 26.35 7.75
CA LEU A 10 15.67 25.87 8.95
C LEU A 10 15.65 26.94 10.05
N ALA A 11 16.76 27.65 10.28
CA ALA A 11 16.83 28.75 11.26
C ALA A 11 15.87 29.89 10.90
N TYR A 12 15.84 30.28 9.63
CA TYR A 12 14.89 31.26 9.11
C TYR A 12 13.45 30.79 9.28
N SER A 13 13.15 29.54 8.89
CA SER A 13 11.81 28.96 8.99
C SER A 13 11.34 28.80 10.44
N ALA A 14 12.25 28.53 11.37
CA ALA A 14 11.96 28.45 12.80
C ALA A 14 11.79 29.84 13.44
N GLY A 15 12.19 30.91 12.76
CA GLY A 15 12.24 32.26 13.33
C GLY A 15 13.21 32.37 14.51
N SER A 16 14.19 31.46 14.61
CA SER A 16 15.05 31.29 15.78
C SER A 16 16.46 30.86 15.37
N VAL A 17 17.46 31.39 16.08
CA VAL A 17 18.86 30.95 15.99
C VAL A 17 19.20 29.84 16.99
N SER A 18 18.23 29.41 17.80
CA SER A 18 18.39 28.31 18.74
C SER A 18 18.51 26.98 18.01
N ALA A 19 19.59 26.26 18.27
CA ALA A 19 19.78 24.90 17.75
C ALA A 19 18.63 23.96 18.16
N ILE A 20 18.03 24.18 19.33
CA ILE A 20 16.89 23.38 19.82
C ILE A 20 15.65 23.62 18.94
N ASP A 21 15.35 24.87 18.59
CA ASP A 21 14.19 25.22 17.75
C ASP A 21 14.37 24.70 16.31
N ILE A 22 15.59 24.85 15.77
CA ILE A 22 15.97 24.33 14.46
C ILE A 22 15.80 22.80 14.41
N MET A 23 16.29 22.09 15.43
CA MET A 23 16.14 20.63 15.52
C MET A 23 14.67 20.23 15.66
N ARG A 24 13.91 20.91 16.53
CA ARG A 24 12.47 20.67 16.72
C ARG A 24 11.72 20.78 15.39
N LEU A 25 11.97 21.85 14.63
CA LEU A 25 11.35 22.06 13.31
C LEU A 25 11.77 20.98 12.31
N GLY A 26 13.05 20.59 12.30
CA GLY A 26 13.54 19.50 11.46
C GLY A 26 12.79 18.19 11.71
N PHE A 27 12.63 17.81 12.98
CA PHE A 27 11.86 16.60 13.35
C PHE A 27 10.36 16.73 13.03
N GLN A 28 9.76 17.91 13.17
CA GLN A 28 8.38 18.15 12.75
C GLN A 28 8.19 17.93 11.24
N ARG A 29 9.12 18.42 10.41
CA ARG A 29 9.11 18.18 8.96
C ARG A 29 9.23 16.69 8.64
N GLU A 30 10.19 15.99 9.25
CA GLU A 30 10.37 14.54 9.06
C GLU A 30 9.11 13.73 9.45
N ILE A 31 8.43 14.11 10.53
CA ILE A 31 7.16 13.48 10.93
C ILE A 31 6.06 13.74 9.88
N GLN A 32 5.98 14.96 9.34
CA GLN A 32 4.98 15.30 8.34
C GLN A 32 5.20 14.57 7.02
N GLU A 33 6.46 14.45 6.57
CA GLU A 33 6.82 13.65 5.40
C GLU A 33 6.47 12.18 5.61
N GLU A 34 6.85 11.59 6.75
CA GLU A 34 6.54 10.19 7.06
C GLU A 34 5.02 9.95 7.16
N ARG A 35 4.23 10.90 7.68
CA ARG A 35 2.76 10.79 7.72
C ARG A 35 2.15 10.79 6.32
N SER A 36 2.67 11.64 5.44
CA SER A 36 2.22 11.73 4.05
C SER A 36 2.54 10.42 3.31
N TRP A 37 3.76 9.92 3.49
CA TRP A 37 4.19 8.62 2.97
C TRP A 37 3.35 7.45 3.50
N PHE A 38 3.12 7.40 4.82
CA PHE A 38 2.28 6.38 5.46
C PHE A 38 0.86 6.37 4.88
N SER A 39 0.25 7.56 4.74
CA SER A 39 -1.11 7.69 4.19
C SER A 39 -1.17 7.23 2.73
N PHE A 40 -0.16 7.57 1.93
CA PHE A 40 -0.02 7.10 0.56
C PHE A 40 0.10 5.57 0.49
N LEU A 41 1.01 4.97 1.26
CA LEU A 41 1.19 3.52 1.34
C LEU A 41 -0.08 2.80 1.79
N TYR A 42 -0.79 3.37 2.78
CA TYR A 42 -2.06 2.82 3.24
C TYR A 42 -3.10 2.79 2.11
N GLY A 43 -3.23 3.87 1.35
CA GLY A 43 -4.13 3.92 0.19
C GLY A 43 -3.78 2.86 -0.87
N TRP A 44 -2.50 2.63 -1.12
CA TRP A 44 -2.06 1.54 -2.01
C TRP A 44 -2.39 0.15 -1.47
N CYS A 45 -2.23 -0.08 -0.17
CA CYS A 45 -2.63 -1.36 0.45
C CYS A 45 -4.12 -1.62 0.25
N VAL A 46 -4.97 -0.60 0.47
CA VAL A 46 -6.42 -0.72 0.24
C VAL A 46 -6.71 -1.04 -1.23
N HIS A 47 -6.11 -0.29 -2.16
CA HIS A 47 -6.32 -0.52 -3.59
C HIS A 47 -5.93 -1.95 -4.03
N VAL A 48 -4.80 -2.46 -3.57
CA VAL A 48 -4.37 -3.83 -3.91
C VAL A 48 -5.25 -4.87 -3.22
N ALA A 49 -5.71 -4.62 -1.99
CA ALA A 49 -6.67 -5.51 -1.32
C ALA A 49 -8.00 -5.60 -2.09
N ASP A 50 -8.53 -4.48 -2.57
CA ASP A 50 -9.73 -4.46 -3.41
C ASP A 50 -9.49 -5.23 -4.73
N ARG A 51 -8.29 -5.12 -5.31
CA ARG A 51 -7.92 -5.87 -6.51
C ARG A 51 -7.89 -7.38 -6.26
N VAL A 52 -7.35 -7.82 -5.12
CA VAL A 52 -7.34 -9.24 -4.73
C VAL A 52 -8.78 -9.75 -4.57
N ALA A 53 -9.63 -9.01 -3.85
CA ALA A 53 -11.03 -9.38 -3.67
C ALA A 53 -11.81 -9.45 -4.99
N TYR A 54 -11.54 -8.52 -5.91
CA TYR A 54 -12.11 -8.54 -7.26
C TYR A 54 -11.70 -9.78 -8.05
N LEU A 55 -10.42 -10.18 -7.97
CA LEU A 55 -9.93 -11.39 -8.63
C LEU A 55 -10.54 -12.65 -8.02
N ASP A 56 -10.68 -12.71 -6.70
CA ASP A 56 -11.37 -13.81 -6.03
C ASP A 56 -12.82 -13.95 -6.48
N ALA A 57 -13.53 -12.82 -6.67
CA ALA A 57 -14.90 -12.84 -7.20
C ALA A 57 -14.96 -13.41 -8.64
N ILE A 58 -14.07 -12.97 -9.54
CA ILE A 58 -13.99 -13.53 -10.90
C ILE A 58 -13.71 -15.03 -10.85
N ILE A 59 -12.73 -15.46 -10.05
CA ILE A 59 -12.36 -16.88 -9.93
C ILE A 59 -13.57 -17.69 -9.46
N GLN A 60 -14.29 -17.21 -8.45
CA GLN A 60 -15.48 -17.87 -7.92
C GLN A 60 -16.58 -17.99 -8.97
N GLU A 61 -16.86 -16.92 -9.73
CA GLU A 61 -17.85 -16.95 -10.81
C GLU A 61 -17.46 -17.94 -11.91
N LEU A 62 -16.19 -17.97 -12.32
CA LEU A 62 -15.69 -18.90 -13.32
C LEU A 62 -15.73 -20.35 -12.83
N GLU A 63 -15.38 -20.61 -11.57
CA GLU A 63 -15.47 -21.94 -10.96
C GLU A 63 -16.92 -22.42 -10.87
N LEU A 64 -17.86 -21.55 -10.52
CA LEU A 64 -19.29 -21.86 -10.53
C LEU A 64 -19.77 -22.22 -11.96
N CYS A 65 -19.44 -21.37 -12.95
CA CYS A 65 -19.78 -21.64 -14.36
C CYS A 65 -19.19 -22.96 -14.87
N SER A 66 -17.96 -23.30 -14.47
CA SER A 66 -17.28 -24.54 -14.85
C SER A 66 -17.91 -25.78 -14.21
N ASN A 67 -18.38 -25.68 -12.97
CA ASN A 67 -19.06 -26.79 -12.29
C ASN A 67 -20.50 -27.00 -12.78
N ASP A 68 -21.16 -25.94 -13.24
CA ASP A 68 -22.53 -25.95 -13.77
C ASP A 68 -22.58 -25.85 -15.31
N VAL A 69 -21.57 -26.38 -16.01
CA VAL A 69 -21.48 -26.34 -17.49
C VAL A 69 -22.76 -26.81 -18.18
N SER A 70 -23.49 -27.78 -17.62
CA SER A 70 -24.78 -28.22 -18.16
C SER A 70 -25.89 -27.15 -18.14
N ILE A 71 -25.88 -26.25 -17.14
CA ILE A 71 -26.79 -25.10 -17.04
C ILE A 71 -26.27 -23.97 -17.94
N ALA A 72 -24.95 -23.78 -18.01
CA ALA A 72 -24.34 -22.80 -18.92
C ALA A 72 -24.65 -23.14 -20.40
N GLN A 73 -24.62 -24.42 -20.77
CA GLN A 73 -25.02 -24.93 -22.09
C GLN A 73 -26.49 -24.64 -22.43
N LEU A 74 -27.35 -24.49 -21.41
CA LEU A 74 -28.78 -24.17 -21.61
C LEU A 74 -29.01 -22.70 -21.97
N VAL A 75 -28.06 -21.82 -21.64
CA VAL A 75 -28.14 -20.36 -21.82
C VAL A 75 -27.21 -19.87 -22.93
N VAL A 76 -26.11 -20.59 -23.21
CA VAL A 76 -25.07 -20.23 -24.19
C VAL A 76 -24.62 -21.49 -24.96
N GLU A 77 -24.44 -21.39 -26.27
CA GLU A 77 -23.81 -22.45 -27.07
C GLU A 77 -22.33 -22.60 -26.66
N LEU A 78 -21.99 -23.71 -26.00
CA LEU A 78 -20.60 -24.09 -25.71
C LEU A 78 -20.07 -24.98 -26.84
N ARG A 79 -18.89 -24.63 -27.36
CA ARG A 79 -18.11 -25.43 -28.32
C ARG A 79 -17.25 -26.43 -27.54
N ASP A 80 -16.87 -27.54 -28.18
CA ASP A 80 -16.13 -28.64 -27.54
C ASP A 80 -14.83 -28.19 -26.82
N ASP A 81 -14.17 -27.12 -27.30
CA ASP A 81 -12.92 -26.60 -26.71
C ASP A 81 -13.13 -25.56 -25.59
N ASP A 82 -14.35 -25.08 -25.36
CA ASP A 82 -14.61 -23.97 -24.43
C ASP A 82 -14.29 -24.37 -22.97
N GLY A 83 -14.42 -25.66 -22.62
CA GLY A 83 -14.05 -26.17 -21.30
C GLY A 83 -12.56 -26.02 -20.99
N LEU A 84 -11.68 -26.17 -21.98
CA LEU A 84 -10.24 -25.95 -21.82
C LEU A 84 -9.95 -24.47 -21.57
N VAL A 85 -10.60 -23.58 -22.33
CA VAL A 85 -10.48 -22.12 -22.17
C VAL A 85 -10.93 -21.66 -20.79
N PHE A 86 -11.99 -22.27 -20.23
CA PHE A 86 -12.44 -22.00 -18.85
C PHE A 86 -11.37 -22.37 -17.82
N ILE A 87 -10.80 -23.58 -17.91
CA ILE A 87 -9.76 -24.05 -16.97
C ILE A 87 -8.52 -23.15 -17.06
N ASP A 88 -8.08 -22.82 -18.27
CA ASP A 88 -6.92 -21.95 -18.50
C ASP A 88 -7.17 -20.54 -17.96
N SER A 89 -8.38 -20.00 -18.14
CA SER A 89 -8.77 -18.70 -17.59
C SER A 89 -8.77 -18.69 -16.07
N ILE A 90 -9.33 -19.72 -15.42
CA ILE A 90 -9.30 -19.86 -13.95
C ILE A 90 -7.86 -19.90 -13.45
N MET A 91 -6.99 -20.68 -14.10
CA MET A 91 -5.58 -20.80 -13.72
C MET A 91 -4.82 -19.48 -13.91
N TYR A 92 -5.09 -18.76 -14.99
CA TYR A 92 -4.55 -17.43 -15.25
C TYR A 92 -4.95 -16.44 -14.15
N PHE A 93 -6.24 -16.36 -13.81
CA PHE A 93 -6.71 -15.45 -12.76
C PHE A 93 -6.16 -15.82 -11.37
N LYS A 94 -6.08 -17.12 -11.04
CA LYS A 94 -5.43 -17.57 -9.79
C LYS A 94 -3.99 -17.11 -9.70
N THR A 95 -3.23 -17.26 -10.78
CA THR A 95 -1.81 -16.82 -10.83
C THR A 95 -1.69 -15.32 -10.57
N ILE A 96 -2.53 -14.49 -11.20
CA ILE A 96 -2.51 -13.04 -10.97
C ILE A 96 -2.98 -12.70 -9.55
N ARG A 97 -3.99 -13.40 -9.02
CA ARG A 97 -4.49 -13.21 -7.66
C ARG A 97 -3.40 -13.50 -6.64
N ASP A 98 -2.66 -14.59 -6.80
CA ASP A 98 -1.55 -14.95 -5.92
C ASP A 98 -0.44 -13.89 -5.95
N PHE A 99 -0.11 -13.37 -7.14
CA PHE A 99 0.85 -12.28 -7.28
C PHE A 99 0.40 -10.99 -6.57
N GLU A 100 -0.86 -10.57 -6.75
CA GLU A 100 -1.38 -9.37 -6.07
C GLU A 100 -1.47 -9.58 -4.55
N ALA A 101 -1.77 -10.80 -4.08
CA ALA A 101 -1.78 -11.14 -2.66
C ALA A 101 -0.37 -11.08 -2.03
N GLU A 102 0.65 -11.58 -2.72
CA GLU A 102 2.04 -11.46 -2.27
C GLU A 102 2.50 -10.00 -2.25
N LYS A 103 2.16 -9.23 -3.29
CA LYS A 103 2.42 -7.80 -3.34
C LYS A 103 1.75 -7.05 -2.18
N LEU A 104 0.50 -7.39 -1.84
CA LEU A 104 -0.19 -6.82 -0.68
C LEU A 104 0.54 -7.14 0.63
N ALA A 105 0.94 -8.40 0.83
CA ALA A 105 1.67 -8.81 2.03
C ALA A 105 2.98 -8.02 2.20
N ASN A 106 3.73 -7.84 1.10
CA ASN A 106 4.94 -7.02 1.12
C ASN A 106 4.65 -5.55 1.45
N MET A 107 3.62 -4.95 0.85
CA MET A 107 3.22 -3.57 1.15
C MET A 107 2.81 -3.38 2.61
N GLN A 108 2.11 -4.36 3.19
CA GLN A 108 1.73 -4.33 4.61
C GLN A 108 2.95 -4.35 5.54
N LEU A 109 4.02 -5.08 5.20
CA LEU A 109 5.28 -5.03 5.94
C LEU A 109 5.92 -3.63 5.89
N PHE A 110 5.96 -3.01 4.70
CA PHE A 110 6.45 -1.62 4.57
C PHE A 110 5.61 -0.62 5.37
N LEU A 111 4.28 -0.79 5.37
CA LEU A 111 3.37 0.05 6.13
C LEU A 111 3.61 -0.07 7.65
N GLN A 112 3.82 -1.29 8.15
CA GLN A 112 4.16 -1.54 9.56
C GLN A 112 5.49 -0.89 9.94
N ALA A 113 6.50 -1.00 9.07
CA ALA A 113 7.80 -0.35 9.28
C ALA A 113 7.63 1.18 9.34
N SER A 114 6.92 1.78 8.38
CA SER A 114 6.64 3.22 8.35
C SER A 114 5.92 3.70 9.62
N ARG A 115 4.93 2.94 10.10
CA ARG A 115 4.26 3.21 11.39
C ARG A 115 5.24 3.24 12.56
N ALA A 116 6.08 2.22 12.69
CA ALA A 116 7.05 2.14 13.78
C ALA A 116 8.07 3.30 13.72
N HIS A 117 8.49 3.70 12.52
CA HIS A 117 9.36 4.84 12.30
C HIS A 117 8.69 6.16 12.69
N LEU A 118 7.42 6.35 12.31
CA LEU A 118 6.64 7.52 12.68
C LEU A 118 6.48 7.64 14.21
N GLU A 119 6.13 6.54 14.88
CA GLU A 119 6.01 6.48 16.34
C GLU A 119 7.31 6.87 17.05
N ARG A 120 8.46 6.32 16.60
CA ARG A 120 9.78 6.67 17.15
C ARG A 120 10.11 8.15 16.96
N ARG A 121 9.85 8.71 15.78
CA ARG A 121 10.09 10.14 15.51
C ARG A 121 9.22 11.02 16.40
N MET A 122 7.94 10.67 16.57
CA MET A 122 7.01 11.40 17.45
C MET A 122 7.46 11.35 18.92
N GLN A 123 7.89 10.19 19.41
CA GLN A 123 8.45 10.04 20.76
C GLN A 123 9.71 10.89 20.94
N PHE A 124 10.59 10.95 19.94
CA PHE A 124 11.77 11.78 19.99
C PHE A 124 11.42 13.27 20.01
N LEU A 125 10.48 13.71 19.15
CA LEU A 125 10.02 15.11 19.12
C LEU A 125 9.43 15.54 20.47
N ALA A 126 8.72 14.65 21.17
CA ALA A 126 8.14 14.96 22.48
C ALA A 126 9.18 15.41 23.53
N ARG A 127 10.45 15.01 23.38
CA ARG A 127 11.55 15.44 24.28
C ARG A 127 11.81 16.94 24.21
N PHE A 128 11.54 17.58 23.07
CA PHE A 128 11.69 19.03 22.91
C PHE A 128 10.57 19.83 23.59
N ASN A 129 9.44 19.20 23.90
CA ASN A 129 8.33 19.85 24.62
C ASN A 129 8.47 19.73 26.15
N ALA A 130 9.38 18.87 26.62
CA ALA A 130 9.69 18.68 28.04
C ALA A 130 10.89 19.51 28.52
N MET A 131 11.56 20.24 27.60
CA MET A 131 12.63 21.21 27.87
C MET A 131 12.05 22.62 27.82
#